data_AF-A0A2H6EF59-F1
#
_entry.id   AF-A0A2H6EF59-F1
#
_cell.length_a   1.000
_cell.length_b   1.000
_cell.length_c   1.000
_cell.angle_alpha   90.00
_cell.angle_beta   90.00
_cell.angle_gamma   90.00
#
_symmetry.space_group_name_H-M   'P 1'
#
loop_
_entity.id
_entity.type
_entity.pdbx_description
1 polymer ?
#
loop_
_entity_poly.entity_id
_entity_poly.type
_entity_poly.pdbx_seq_one_letter_code
_entity_poly.pdbx_strand_id
1 'polypeptide(L)'
;MQALDLECFLPPIEDKELNQYKILAKLKEYSKQLHTNKLYPSFAQLNLINNFMDSFLAKYRNVTISTSSKIKTSSVKTSGVNIVNAAEDEDTLEMIEIIKWAKSLVGSLLDEGIAIYDFVFENISIDAVKPQPAYKDEGYIIVPDYKNLQLLLIEYLSSLFSSNNKPVQSLKTKLLTQVALDNTGSSIKETGLNLISRFGNLVNPAVYVCNTDLDFPFRETLFPIVKSKLLSTLANYSSKGY
;
A
#
# COMPACT_ATOMS: atom_id res chain seq x y z
N MET A 1 -5.68 -7.09 -14.68
CA MET A 1 -6.77 -6.28 -14.09
C MET A 1 -6.45 -4.82 -14.36
N GLN A 2 -7.39 -4.07 -14.92
CA GLN A 2 -7.27 -2.61 -15.05
C GLN A 2 -7.72 -1.96 -13.74
N ALA A 3 -6.89 -1.03 -13.24
CA ALA A 3 -7.23 -0.16 -12.12
C ALA A 3 -8.46 0.68 -12.46
N LEU A 4 -9.17 1.19 -11.44
CA LEU A 4 -10.16 2.24 -11.69
C LEU A 4 -9.37 3.45 -12.22
N ASP A 5 -9.74 3.89 -13.42
CA ASP A 5 -9.12 5.06 -13.99
C ASP A 5 -9.53 6.30 -13.21
N LEU A 6 -8.56 7.09 -12.77
CA LEU A 6 -8.82 8.35 -12.08
C LEU A 6 -9.55 9.34 -13.00
N GLU A 7 -9.47 9.14 -14.31
CA GLU A 7 -10.26 9.86 -15.32
C GLU A 7 -11.77 9.69 -15.13
N CYS A 8 -12.26 8.62 -14.47
CA CYS A 8 -13.68 8.47 -14.14
C CYS A 8 -14.20 9.56 -13.18
N PHE A 9 -13.30 10.29 -12.53
CA PHE A 9 -13.63 11.41 -11.65
C PHE A 9 -13.42 12.77 -12.32
N LEU A 10 -12.90 12.84 -13.56
CA LEU A 10 -12.53 14.07 -14.27
C LEU A 10 -13.56 14.45 -15.36
N PRO A 11 -13.76 15.76 -15.65
CA PRO A 11 -14.62 16.22 -16.73
C PRO A 11 -14.00 15.98 -18.12
N PRO A 12 -14.82 15.91 -19.18
CA PRO A 12 -16.27 16.10 -19.19
C PRO A 12 -17.01 14.88 -18.63
N ILE A 13 -17.93 15.12 -17.70
CA ILE A 13 -18.87 14.11 -17.21
C ILE A 13 -20.05 14.15 -18.19
N GLU A 14 -19.93 13.45 -19.32
CA GLU A 14 -21.02 13.43 -20.31
C GLU A 14 -22.31 12.81 -19.74
N ASP A 15 -22.15 11.80 -18.87
CA ASP A 15 -23.24 11.11 -18.18
C ASP A 15 -22.81 10.75 -16.74
N LYS A 16 -23.41 11.47 -15.79
CA LYS A 16 -23.21 11.28 -14.34
C LYS A 16 -23.58 9.87 -13.89
N GLU A 17 -24.69 9.33 -14.38
CA GLU A 17 -25.16 7.99 -14.01
C GLU A 17 -24.18 6.94 -14.50
N LEU A 18 -23.74 7.04 -15.76
CA LEU A 18 -22.76 6.12 -16.34
C LEU A 18 -21.45 6.11 -15.55
N ASN A 19 -20.96 7.27 -15.11
CA ASN A 19 -19.75 7.35 -14.29
C ASN A 19 -19.96 6.75 -12.89
N GLN A 20 -21.11 7.01 -12.25
CA GLN A 20 -21.45 6.36 -10.99
C GLN A 20 -21.50 4.83 -11.12
N TYR A 21 -22.07 4.31 -12.22
CA TYR A 21 -22.08 2.86 -12.49
C TYR A 21 -20.67 2.29 -12.65
N LYS A 22 -19.78 2.96 -13.39
CA LYS A 22 -18.37 2.52 -13.53
C LYS A 22 -17.66 2.48 -12.18
N ILE A 23 -17.84 3.50 -11.36
CA ILE A 23 -17.27 3.58 -10.00
C ILE A 23 -17.82 2.43 -9.15
N LEU A 24 -19.15 2.25 -9.07
CA LEU A 24 -19.78 1.19 -8.29
C LEU A 24 -19.31 -0.20 -8.72
N ALA A 25 -19.23 -0.45 -10.03
CA ALA A 25 -18.76 -1.73 -10.57
C ALA A 25 -17.34 -2.05 -10.08
N LYS A 26 -16.45 -1.05 -10.07
CA LYS A 26 -15.07 -1.21 -9.59
C LYS A 26 -14.96 -1.35 -8.09
N LEU A 27 -15.71 -0.57 -7.32
CA LEU A 27 -15.74 -0.71 -5.85
C LEU A 27 -16.30 -2.08 -5.44
N LYS A 28 -17.27 -2.62 -6.17
CA LYS A 28 -17.78 -3.98 -5.96
C LYS A 28 -16.71 -5.05 -6.25
N GLU A 29 -15.86 -4.85 -7.25
CA GLU A 29 -14.71 -5.72 -7.53
C GLU A 29 -13.71 -5.70 -6.36
N TYR A 30 -13.40 -4.51 -5.83
CA TYR A 30 -12.49 -4.35 -4.69
C TYR A 30 -13.04 -4.97 -3.41
N SER A 31 -14.30 -4.69 -3.09
CA SER A 31 -15.02 -5.34 -1.98
C SER A 31 -14.95 -6.87 -2.06
N LYS A 32 -15.20 -7.45 -3.25
CA LYS A 32 -15.09 -8.91 -3.43
C LYS A 32 -13.69 -9.44 -3.13
N GLN A 33 -12.63 -8.70 -3.47
CA GLN A 33 -11.26 -9.10 -3.14
C GLN A 33 -11.02 -9.08 -1.63
N LEU A 34 -11.40 -8.00 -0.95
CA LEU A 34 -11.27 -7.86 0.51
C LEU A 34 -12.00 -8.98 1.24
N HIS A 35 -13.25 -9.29 0.85
CA HIS A 35 -14.03 -10.41 1.41
C HIS A 35 -13.40 -11.80 1.18
N THR A 36 -12.50 -11.93 0.20
CA THR A 36 -11.71 -13.16 -0.02
C THR A 36 -10.32 -13.09 0.62
N ASN A 37 -10.13 -12.19 1.58
CA ASN A 37 -8.87 -11.93 2.27
C ASN A 37 -7.72 -11.53 1.34
N LYS A 38 -8.02 -10.99 0.15
CA LYS A 38 -7.04 -10.48 -0.81
C LYS A 38 -6.95 -8.97 -0.69
N LEU A 39 -5.99 -8.51 0.10
CA LEU A 39 -5.84 -7.10 0.44
C LEU A 39 -5.32 -6.30 -0.77
N TYR A 40 -4.28 -6.80 -1.44
CA TYR A 40 -3.70 -6.18 -2.62
C TYR A 40 -4.17 -6.86 -3.91
N PRO A 41 -4.36 -6.10 -5.01
CA PRO A 41 -4.03 -4.68 -5.17
C PRO A 41 -5.11 -3.69 -4.69
N SER A 42 -6.31 -4.18 -4.32
CA SER A 42 -7.47 -3.33 -4.02
C SER A 42 -7.19 -2.25 -2.98
N PHE A 43 -6.56 -2.59 -1.86
CA PHE A 43 -6.24 -1.62 -0.81
C PHE A 43 -5.31 -0.49 -1.28
N ALA A 44 -4.32 -0.81 -2.11
CA ALA A 44 -3.44 0.22 -2.68
C ALA A 44 -4.22 1.16 -3.62
N GLN A 45 -5.12 0.61 -4.43
CA GLN A 45 -5.96 1.41 -5.33
C GLN A 45 -6.92 2.31 -4.55
N LEU A 46 -7.57 1.79 -3.51
CA LEU A 46 -8.45 2.57 -2.64
C LEU A 46 -7.71 3.74 -1.98
N ASN A 47 -6.47 3.51 -1.50
CA ASN A 47 -5.64 4.58 -0.94
C ASN A 47 -5.27 5.65 -1.97
N LEU A 48 -4.90 5.23 -3.19
CA LEU A 48 -4.61 6.17 -4.29
C LEU A 48 -5.84 7.03 -4.63
N ILE A 49 -7.00 6.40 -4.79
CA ILE A 49 -8.27 7.08 -5.10
C ILE A 49 -8.63 8.05 -3.96
N ASN A 50 -8.52 7.63 -2.69
CA ASN A 50 -8.81 8.52 -1.56
C ASN A 50 -7.87 9.73 -1.48
N ASN A 51 -6.56 9.51 -1.65
CA ASN A 51 -5.59 10.61 -1.67
C ASN A 51 -5.83 11.58 -2.82
N PHE A 52 -6.20 11.06 -3.99
CA PHE A 52 -6.62 11.87 -5.12
C PHE A 52 -7.84 12.74 -4.77
N MET A 53 -8.91 12.13 -4.25
CA MET A 53 -10.13 12.84 -3.83
C MET A 53 -9.84 13.90 -2.76
N ASP A 54 -8.98 13.61 -1.77
CA ASP A 54 -8.59 14.56 -0.73
C ASP A 54 -7.81 15.75 -1.28
N SER A 55 -6.82 15.49 -2.14
CA SER A 55 -6.03 16.54 -2.80
C SER A 55 -6.91 17.44 -3.68
N PHE A 56 -7.88 16.83 -4.35
CA PHE A 56 -8.83 17.52 -5.20
C PHE A 56 -9.74 18.42 -4.36
N LEU A 57 -10.43 17.88 -3.35
CA LEU A 57 -11.32 18.66 -2.49
C LEU A 57 -10.59 19.80 -1.76
N ALA A 58 -9.33 19.60 -1.36
CA ALA A 58 -8.50 20.63 -0.76
C ALA A 58 -8.21 21.79 -1.73
N LYS A 59 -7.91 21.49 -3.00
CA LYS A 59 -7.67 22.50 -4.04
C LYS A 59 -8.87 23.42 -4.21
N TYR A 60 -10.10 22.88 -4.26
CA TYR A 60 -11.31 23.68 -4.46
C TYR A 60 -11.70 24.48 -3.21
N ARG A 61 -11.54 23.94 -1.99
CA ARG A 61 -11.75 24.71 -0.76
C ARG A 61 -10.89 25.97 -0.70
N ASN A 62 -9.62 25.87 -1.07
CA ASN A 62 -8.69 27.01 -1.04
C ASN A 62 -9.05 28.08 -2.09
N VAL A 63 -9.57 27.66 -3.25
CA VAL A 63 -10.08 28.59 -4.28
C VAL A 63 -11.26 29.39 -3.73
N THR A 64 -12.27 28.74 -3.14
CA THR A 64 -13.45 29.41 -2.57
C THR A 64 -13.10 30.40 -1.46
N ILE A 65 -12.13 30.07 -0.60
CA ILE A 65 -11.69 30.97 0.48
C ILE A 65 -11.00 32.20 -0.10
N SER A 66 -10.10 32.03 -1.07
CA SER A 66 -9.34 33.14 -1.68
C SER A 66 -10.20 34.12 -2.48
N THR A 67 -11.32 33.67 -3.06
CA THR A 67 -12.29 34.53 -3.75
C THR A 67 -13.16 35.27 -2.73
N SER A 68 -13.66 34.59 -1.69
CA SER A 68 -14.49 35.23 -0.66
C SER A 68 -13.76 36.32 0.14
N SER A 69 -12.46 36.15 0.41
CA SER A 69 -11.65 37.13 1.14
C SER A 69 -11.28 38.38 0.31
N LYS A 70 -11.44 38.35 -1.01
CA LYS A 70 -11.14 39.48 -1.91
C LYS A 70 -12.35 40.36 -2.24
N ILE A 71 -13.55 40.03 -1.76
CA ILE A 71 -14.79 40.77 -2.10
C ILE A 71 -15.01 42.04 -1.23
N LYS A 72 -14.02 42.44 -0.42
CA LYS A 72 -14.02 43.78 0.21
C LYS A 72 -12.77 44.56 -0.18
N THR A 73 -12.73 45.08 -1.41
CA THR A 73 -12.19 46.43 -1.71
C THR A 73 -12.30 46.78 -3.19
N SER A 74 -12.63 48.04 -3.43
CA SER A 74 -12.87 48.77 -4.67
C SER A 74 -12.02 48.45 -5.91
N SER A 75 -12.72 48.48 -7.05
CA SER A 75 -12.29 48.92 -8.39
C SER A 75 -10.84 49.37 -8.58
N VAL A 76 -10.03 48.55 -9.28
CA VAL A 76 -8.93 49.01 -10.15
C VAL A 76 -8.85 48.06 -11.34
N LYS A 77 -8.98 48.62 -12.55
CA LYS A 77 -8.69 47.93 -13.82
C LYS A 77 -7.19 47.74 -13.94
N THR A 78 -6.70 46.51 -13.84
CA THR A 78 -5.34 46.13 -14.26
C THR A 78 -5.38 44.83 -15.03
N SER A 79 -4.78 44.86 -16.21
CA SER A 79 -4.61 43.79 -17.18
C SER A 79 -4.16 42.46 -16.59
N GLY A 80 -4.64 41.38 -17.20
CA GLY A 80 -3.81 40.19 -17.44
C GLY A 80 -3.75 39.16 -16.33
N VAL A 81 -4.87 38.77 -15.74
CA VAL A 81 -5.04 37.40 -15.21
C VAL A 81 -6.51 37.01 -15.38
N ASN A 82 -6.82 36.15 -16.35
CA ASN A 82 -8.09 35.42 -16.33
C ASN A 82 -8.00 34.41 -15.18
N ILE A 83 -8.33 34.86 -13.98
CA ILE A 83 -8.71 33.96 -12.88
C ILE A 83 -10.06 33.42 -13.31
N VAL A 84 -10.07 32.26 -13.97
CA VAL A 84 -11.29 31.51 -14.22
C VAL A 84 -11.96 31.35 -12.87
N ASN A 85 -13.17 31.90 -12.74
CA ASN A 85 -14.06 31.70 -11.60
C ASN A 85 -14.38 30.19 -11.53
N ALA A 86 -13.48 29.41 -10.91
CA ALA A 86 -13.57 27.94 -10.86
C ALA A 86 -14.68 27.41 -9.92
N ALA A 87 -15.68 28.24 -9.62
CA ALA A 87 -16.78 27.93 -8.71
C ALA A 87 -18.17 28.16 -9.32
N GLU A 88 -18.26 28.49 -10.61
CA GLU A 88 -19.54 28.79 -11.29
C GLU A 88 -19.81 27.89 -12.52
N ASP A 89 -18.92 26.95 -12.84
CA ASP A 89 -19.12 26.02 -13.97
C ASP A 89 -19.89 24.77 -13.50
N GLU A 90 -20.98 24.45 -14.18
CA GLU A 90 -21.91 23.36 -13.85
C GLU A 90 -21.17 22.01 -13.77
N ASP A 91 -20.27 21.77 -14.73
CA ASP A 91 -19.40 20.59 -14.79
C ASP A 91 -18.53 20.40 -13.53
N THR A 92 -18.06 21.51 -12.96
CA THR A 92 -17.20 21.49 -11.77
C THR A 92 -18.00 21.14 -10.51
N LEU A 93 -19.23 21.64 -10.40
CA LEU A 93 -20.11 21.32 -9.28
C LEU A 93 -20.51 19.84 -9.31
N GLU A 94 -20.89 19.32 -10.47
CA GLU A 94 -21.23 17.91 -10.64
C GLU A 94 -20.07 16.99 -10.28
N MET A 95 -18.85 17.33 -10.72
CA MET A 95 -17.65 16.60 -10.37
C MET A 95 -17.42 16.55 -8.85
N ILE A 96 -17.60 17.68 -8.15
CA ILE A 96 -17.47 17.73 -6.68
C ILE A 96 -18.52 16.85 -6.00
N GLU A 97 -19.74 16.80 -6.53
CA GLU A 97 -20.80 15.91 -6.02
C GLU A 97 -20.44 14.44 -6.17
N ILE A 98 -19.97 14.02 -7.36
CA ILE A 98 -19.54 12.64 -7.60
C ILE A 98 -18.39 12.26 -6.67
N ILE A 99 -17.41 13.14 -6.50
CA ILE A 99 -16.26 12.89 -5.60
C ILE A 99 -16.73 12.75 -4.15
N LYS A 100 -17.61 13.62 -3.66
CA LYS A 100 -18.15 13.52 -2.29
C LYS A 100 -18.93 12.22 -2.08
N TRP A 101 -19.77 11.85 -3.05
CA TRP A 101 -20.52 10.58 -3.03
C TRP A 101 -19.57 9.37 -3.02
N ALA A 102 -18.61 9.33 -3.94
CA ALA A 102 -17.65 8.23 -4.05
C ALA A 102 -16.76 8.10 -2.81
N LYS A 103 -16.37 9.24 -2.20
CA LYS A 103 -15.55 9.25 -0.98
C LYS A 103 -16.19 8.48 0.17
N SER A 104 -17.52 8.58 0.35
CA SER A 104 -18.21 7.81 1.38
C SER A 104 -18.10 6.30 1.15
N LEU A 105 -18.21 5.86 -0.10
CA LEU A 105 -18.13 4.44 -0.48
C LEU A 105 -16.69 3.90 -0.36
N VAL A 106 -15.71 4.67 -0.85
CA VAL A 106 -14.29 4.35 -0.74
C VAL A 106 -13.85 4.30 0.72
N GLY A 107 -14.34 5.21 1.56
CA GLY A 107 -14.05 5.24 3.00
C GLY A 107 -14.42 3.92 3.68
N SER A 108 -15.64 3.42 3.45
CA SER A 108 -16.07 2.14 4.03
C SER A 108 -15.19 0.95 3.62
N LEU A 109 -14.71 0.91 2.37
CA LEU A 109 -13.82 -0.15 1.89
C LEU A 109 -12.38 0.02 2.41
N LEU A 110 -11.95 1.26 2.64
CA LEU A 110 -10.67 1.54 3.28
C LEU A 110 -10.66 1.04 4.72
N ASP A 111 -11.73 1.29 5.47
CA ASP A 111 -11.86 0.83 6.86
C ASP A 111 -11.76 -0.70 6.93
N GLU A 112 -12.44 -1.42 6.02
CA GLU A 112 -12.31 -2.89 5.89
C GLU A 112 -10.87 -3.31 5.55
N GLY A 113 -10.23 -2.64 4.58
CA GLY A 113 -8.85 -2.93 4.20
C GLY A 113 -7.85 -2.68 5.33
N ILE A 114 -8.05 -1.60 6.11
CA ILE A 114 -7.25 -1.29 7.30
C ILE A 114 -7.42 -2.38 8.35
N ALA A 115 -8.65 -2.81 8.63
CA ALA A 115 -8.91 -3.88 9.59
C ALA A 115 -8.22 -5.21 9.19
N ILE A 116 -8.26 -5.57 7.90
CA ILE A 116 -7.55 -6.75 7.39
C ILE A 116 -6.04 -6.57 7.54
N TYR A 117 -5.49 -5.41 7.16
CA TYR A 117 -4.06 -5.12 7.28
C TYR A 117 -3.58 -5.23 8.73
N ASP A 118 -4.28 -4.57 9.65
CA ASP A 118 -3.92 -4.51 11.07
C ASP A 118 -3.99 -5.91 11.68
N PHE A 119 -5.08 -6.65 11.43
CA PHE A 119 -5.22 -8.02 11.90
C PHE A 119 -4.06 -8.91 11.45
N VAL A 120 -3.70 -8.87 10.17
CA VAL A 120 -2.58 -9.68 9.65
C VAL A 120 -1.24 -9.18 10.19
N PHE A 121 -1.03 -7.87 10.27
CA PHE A 121 0.21 -7.28 10.77
C PHE A 121 0.47 -7.61 12.24
N GLU A 122 -0.56 -7.61 13.08
CA GLU A 122 -0.47 -7.96 14.50
C GLU A 122 -0.19 -9.45 14.73
N ASN A 123 -0.73 -10.32 13.87
CA ASN A 123 -0.61 -11.79 13.97
C ASN A 123 0.57 -12.39 13.18
N ILE A 124 1.53 -11.55 12.78
CA ILE A 124 2.82 -11.97 12.22
C ILE A 124 3.92 -11.54 13.18
N SER A 125 4.89 -12.39 13.49
CA SER A 125 6.16 -11.96 14.08
C SER A 125 7.33 -12.21 13.11
N ILE A 126 8.36 -11.37 13.19
CA ILE A 126 9.59 -11.54 12.40
C ILE A 126 10.74 -11.61 13.39
N ASP A 127 11.35 -12.79 13.46
CA ASP A 127 12.38 -13.11 14.42
C ASP A 127 13.73 -13.28 13.74
N ALA A 128 14.74 -12.57 14.25
CA ALA A 128 16.11 -12.67 13.79
C ALA A 128 16.75 -13.99 14.27
N VAL A 129 17.32 -14.76 13.35
CA VAL A 129 18.19 -15.90 13.71
C VAL A 129 19.52 -15.36 14.23
N LYS A 130 19.95 -15.87 15.38
CA LYS A 130 21.23 -15.52 16.01
C LYS A 130 22.31 -16.56 15.65
N PRO A 131 23.59 -16.14 15.53
CA PRO A 131 24.08 -14.77 15.62
C PRO A 131 23.71 -13.94 14.38
N GLN A 132 23.60 -12.62 14.54
CA GLN A 132 23.35 -11.69 13.44
C GLN A 132 24.66 -11.09 12.92
N PRO A 133 24.79 -10.85 11.61
CA PRO A 133 25.93 -10.13 11.04
C PRO A 133 25.92 -8.65 11.43
N ALA A 134 27.08 -8.00 11.24
CA ALA A 134 27.21 -6.55 11.43
C ALA A 134 26.41 -5.75 10.40
N TYR A 135 26.35 -6.23 9.15
CA TYR A 135 25.60 -5.60 8.05
C TYR A 135 24.32 -6.40 7.79
N LYS A 136 23.18 -5.72 7.66
CA LYS A 136 21.85 -6.35 7.53
C LYS A 136 21.11 -5.94 6.25
N ASP A 137 21.79 -5.25 5.36
CA ASP A 137 21.22 -4.73 4.11
C ASP A 137 20.88 -5.86 3.14
N GLU A 138 21.46 -7.04 3.29
CA GLU A 138 21.11 -8.22 2.50
C GLU A 138 20.95 -9.45 3.38
N GLY A 139 20.15 -10.40 2.92
CA GLY A 139 19.92 -11.62 3.67
C GLY A 139 18.74 -12.44 3.18
N TYR A 140 18.25 -13.28 4.08
CA TYR A 140 17.15 -14.20 3.80
C TYR A 140 16.01 -14.02 4.79
N ILE A 141 14.78 -14.16 4.29
CA ILE A 141 13.59 -14.34 5.11
C ILE A 141 12.91 -15.67 4.75
N ILE A 142 12.60 -16.44 5.78
CA ILE A 142 11.89 -17.71 5.71
C ILE A 142 10.42 -17.42 6.03
N VAL A 143 9.51 -17.74 5.11
CA VAL A 143 8.09 -17.40 5.26
C VAL A 143 7.23 -18.63 4.99
N PRO A 144 6.42 -19.08 5.96
CA PRO A 144 5.43 -20.13 5.73
C PRO A 144 4.23 -19.59 4.94
N ASP A 145 3.71 -20.41 4.04
CA ASP A 145 2.45 -20.25 3.35
C ASP A 145 1.57 -21.47 3.68
N TYR A 146 0.80 -21.36 4.76
CA TYR A 146 -0.09 -22.44 5.19
C TYR A 146 -1.24 -22.67 4.22
N LYS A 147 -1.64 -21.66 3.44
CA LYS A 147 -2.71 -21.80 2.45
C LYS A 147 -2.33 -22.81 1.37
N ASN A 148 -1.08 -22.76 0.91
CA ASN A 148 -0.55 -23.65 -0.10
C ASN A 148 0.31 -24.80 0.47
N LEU A 149 0.41 -24.90 1.81
CA LEU A 149 1.24 -25.86 2.53
C LEU A 149 2.70 -25.84 2.06
N GLN A 150 3.30 -24.65 2.00
CA GLN A 150 4.66 -24.45 1.50
C GLN A 150 5.49 -23.56 2.43
N LEU A 151 6.80 -23.78 2.42
CA LEU A 151 7.78 -22.92 3.05
C LEU A 151 8.64 -22.24 1.99
N LEU A 152 8.67 -20.92 2.01
CA LEU A 152 9.36 -20.11 1.01
C LEU A 152 10.65 -19.53 1.61
N LEU A 153 11.75 -19.69 0.86
CA LEU A 153 13.01 -19.01 1.14
C LEU A 153 13.17 -17.84 0.18
N ILE A 154 13.24 -16.64 0.75
CA ILE A 154 13.24 -15.39 -0.02
C ILE A 154 14.49 -14.60 0.33
N GLU A 155 15.27 -14.26 -0.68
CA GLU A 155 16.38 -13.32 -0.57
C GLU A 155 15.85 -11.90 -0.56
N TYR A 156 16.41 -11.04 0.29
CA TYR A 156 16.08 -9.63 0.34
C TYR A 156 17.33 -8.75 0.20
N LEU A 157 17.14 -7.58 -0.37
CA LEU A 157 18.11 -6.50 -0.43
C LEU A 157 17.41 -5.18 -0.03
N SER A 158 17.88 -4.59 1.05
CA SER A 158 17.48 -3.31 1.59
C SER A 158 18.47 -2.22 1.15
N SER A 159 17.95 -1.08 0.72
CA SER A 159 18.78 0.09 0.41
C SER A 159 18.12 1.36 0.92
N LEU A 160 18.94 2.25 1.48
CA LEU A 160 18.53 3.59 1.89
C LEU A 160 18.82 4.59 0.77
N PHE A 161 17.85 5.40 0.41
CA PHE A 161 18.01 6.49 -0.54
C PHE A 161 17.26 7.73 -0.06
N SER A 162 17.70 8.92 -0.45
CA SER A 162 17.04 10.17 -0.09
C SER A 162 16.03 10.55 -1.17
N SER A 163 14.77 10.78 -0.80
CA SER A 163 13.74 11.35 -1.66
C SER A 163 13.11 12.55 -0.96
N ASN A 164 13.07 13.71 -1.63
CA ASN A 164 12.55 14.96 -1.07
C ASN A 164 13.10 15.29 0.33
N ASN A 165 14.42 15.14 0.53
CA ASN A 165 15.13 15.30 1.81
C ASN A 165 14.62 14.41 2.96
N LYS A 166 13.93 13.31 2.66
CA LYS A 166 13.56 12.27 3.62
C LYS A 166 14.29 10.97 3.26
N PRO A 167 14.92 10.29 4.23
CA PRO A 167 15.46 8.96 4.00
C PRO A 167 14.29 8.00 3.75
N VAL A 168 14.35 7.30 2.62
CA VAL A 168 13.41 6.25 2.22
C VAL A 168 14.17 4.94 2.15
N GLN A 169 13.67 3.93 2.83
CA GLN A 169 14.22 2.58 2.76
C GLN A 169 13.39 1.76 1.76
N SER A 170 14.05 1.18 0.76
CA SER A 170 13.43 0.22 -0.15
C SER A 170 13.86 -1.20 0.18
N LEU A 171 12.97 -2.16 -0.10
CA LEU A 171 13.21 -3.59 0.00
C LEU A 171 12.95 -4.27 -1.34
N LYS A 172 13.99 -4.83 -1.95
CA LYS A 172 13.88 -5.76 -3.07
C LYS A 172 13.85 -7.18 -2.52
N THR A 173 13.09 -8.05 -3.17
CA THR A 173 12.98 -9.46 -2.75
C THR A 173 12.98 -10.38 -3.95
N LYS A 174 13.59 -11.55 -3.82
CA LYS A 174 13.61 -12.59 -4.82
C LYS A 174 13.31 -13.94 -4.17
N LEU A 175 12.31 -14.66 -4.68
CA LEU A 175 12.09 -16.04 -4.27
C LEU A 175 13.26 -16.90 -4.75
N LEU A 176 13.95 -17.58 -3.83
CA LEU A 176 15.03 -18.49 -4.18
C LEU A 176 14.52 -19.91 -4.39
N THR A 177 13.72 -20.40 -3.45
CA THR A 177 13.14 -21.74 -3.52
C THR A 177 11.91 -21.83 -2.63
N GLN A 178 11.11 -22.87 -2.85
CA GLN A 178 9.98 -23.24 -2.01
C GLN A 178 9.93 -24.75 -1.87
N VAL A 179 9.53 -25.22 -0.69
CA VAL A 179 9.34 -26.66 -0.40
C VAL A 179 7.98 -26.88 0.21
N ALA A 180 7.43 -28.09 0.11
CA ALA A 180 6.21 -28.43 0.83
C ALA A 180 6.49 -28.39 2.34
N LEU A 181 5.54 -27.84 3.11
CA LEU A 181 5.52 -27.99 4.56
C LEU A 181 5.12 -29.43 4.86
N ASP A 182 6.01 -30.15 5.52
CA ASP A 182 5.79 -31.50 5.98
C ASP A 182 5.33 -31.52 7.45
N ASN A 183 4.33 -32.34 7.76
CA ASN A 183 3.81 -32.50 9.14
C ASN A 183 4.76 -33.34 10.04
N THR A 184 6.04 -33.43 9.68
CA THR A 184 7.05 -34.31 10.31
C THR A 184 7.61 -33.74 11.61
N GLY A 185 7.12 -32.58 12.05
CA GLY A 185 7.51 -31.94 13.31
C GLY A 185 8.82 -31.15 13.25
N SER A 186 9.45 -31.03 12.08
CA SER A 186 10.61 -30.16 11.89
C SER A 186 10.24 -28.68 12.05
N SER A 187 11.08 -27.93 12.76
CA SER A 187 10.85 -26.49 12.95
C SER A 187 11.01 -25.74 11.63
N ILE A 188 10.11 -24.80 11.32
CA ILE A 188 10.21 -23.89 10.17
C ILE A 188 11.60 -23.27 10.05
N LYS A 189 12.19 -22.89 11.19
CA LYS A 189 13.53 -22.33 11.28
C LYS A 189 14.60 -23.32 10.79
N GLU A 190 14.54 -24.57 11.23
CA GLU A 190 15.52 -25.60 10.88
C GLU A 190 15.45 -25.94 9.39
N THR A 191 14.23 -26.15 8.88
CA THR A 191 14.00 -26.39 7.45
C THR A 191 14.50 -25.22 6.62
N GLY A 192 14.17 -23.99 7.00
CA GLY A 192 14.64 -22.79 6.31
C GLY A 192 16.17 -22.62 6.33
N LEU A 193 16.83 -22.90 7.46
CA LEU A 193 18.29 -22.90 7.54
C LEU A 193 18.92 -23.98 6.64
N ASN A 194 18.29 -25.16 6.54
CA ASN A 194 18.72 -26.19 5.61
C ASN A 194 18.62 -25.70 4.15
N LEU A 195 17.53 -25.01 3.78
CA LEU A 195 17.39 -24.42 2.45
C LEU A 195 18.48 -23.37 2.17
N ILE A 196 18.79 -22.51 3.14
CA ILE A 196 19.86 -21.52 3.00
C ILE A 196 21.21 -22.20 2.74
N SER A 197 21.51 -23.29 3.45
CA SER A 197 22.77 -24.03 3.24
C SER A 197 22.90 -24.66 1.85
N ARG A 198 21.78 -24.99 1.20
CA ARG A 198 21.75 -25.63 -0.13
C ARG A 198 21.69 -24.64 -1.29
N PHE A 199 20.93 -23.55 -1.12
CA PHE A 199 20.57 -22.63 -2.21
C PHE A 199 21.07 -21.20 -1.99
N GLY A 200 21.54 -20.89 -0.78
CA GLY A 200 22.08 -19.58 -0.45
C GLY A 200 23.47 -19.35 -1.04
N ASN A 201 23.76 -18.09 -1.37
CA ASN A 201 24.99 -17.62 -1.99
C ASN A 201 25.65 -16.46 -1.22
N LEU A 202 24.99 -15.92 -0.19
CA LEU A 202 25.48 -14.78 0.59
C LEU A 202 26.49 -15.22 1.67
N VAL A 203 27.49 -14.37 1.91
CA VAL A 203 28.50 -14.59 2.97
C VAL A 203 28.01 -13.91 4.24
N ASN A 204 27.80 -14.69 5.31
CA ASN A 204 27.29 -14.21 6.61
C ASN A 204 25.98 -13.37 6.49
N PRO A 205 24.91 -13.94 5.91
CA PRO A 205 23.65 -13.23 5.67
C PRO A 205 22.89 -12.94 6.97
N ALA A 206 22.10 -11.86 6.96
CA ALA A 206 21.08 -11.66 7.99
C ALA A 206 19.89 -12.59 7.70
N VAL A 207 19.54 -13.44 8.65
CA VAL A 207 18.44 -14.41 8.49
C VAL A 207 17.30 -14.07 9.41
N TYR A 208 16.10 -14.01 8.85
CA TYR A 208 14.84 -13.79 9.56
C TYR A 208 13.86 -14.94 9.31
N VAL A 209 13.04 -15.22 10.32
CA VAL A 209 11.94 -16.18 10.24
C VAL A 209 10.64 -15.44 10.50
N CYS A 210 9.69 -15.56 9.59
CA CYS A 210 8.33 -15.11 9.78
C CYS A 210 7.56 -16.20 10.52
N ASN A 211 7.06 -15.91 11.72
CA ASN A 211 6.15 -16.79 12.46
C ASN A 211 4.73 -16.23 12.37
N THR A 212 3.79 -17.09 12.02
CA THR A 212 2.38 -16.79 11.93
C THR A 212 1.62 -18.12 11.91
N ASP A 213 0.33 -18.08 12.22
CA ASP A 213 -0.60 -19.21 12.07
C ASP A 213 -1.67 -18.91 11.00
N LEU A 214 -1.49 -17.82 10.25
CA LEU A 214 -2.45 -17.32 9.27
C LEU A 214 -2.36 -18.07 7.93
N ASP A 215 -3.52 -18.35 7.32
CA ASP A 215 -3.66 -19.00 6.00
C ASP A 215 -4.16 -18.03 4.90
N PHE A 216 -3.84 -16.74 5.06
CA PHE A 216 -4.20 -15.69 4.12
C PHE A 216 -3.53 -15.91 2.76
N PRO A 217 -4.14 -15.44 1.64
CA PRO A 217 -3.50 -15.43 0.33
C PRO A 217 -2.09 -14.86 0.37
N PHE A 218 -1.10 -15.69 0.04
CA PHE A 218 0.31 -15.34 0.23
C PHE A 218 0.73 -14.10 -0.54
N ARG A 219 0.44 -14.08 -1.84
CA ARG A 219 0.88 -12.99 -2.73
C ARG A 219 0.09 -11.71 -2.51
N GLU A 220 -1.22 -11.83 -2.33
CA GLU A 220 -2.13 -10.68 -2.23
C GLU A 220 -2.17 -10.06 -0.83
N THR A 221 -1.79 -10.77 0.23
CA THR A 221 -1.94 -10.26 1.60
C THR A 221 -0.74 -10.55 2.49
N LEU A 222 -0.40 -11.83 2.69
CA LEU A 222 0.60 -12.19 3.69
C LEU A 222 1.97 -11.59 3.37
N PHE A 223 2.49 -11.84 2.17
CA PHE A 223 3.83 -11.43 1.78
C PHE A 223 4.03 -9.90 1.68
N PRO A 224 3.08 -9.12 1.11
CA PRO A 224 3.15 -7.66 1.20
C PRO A 224 3.28 -7.13 2.64
N ILE A 225 2.56 -7.73 3.59
CA ILE A 225 2.60 -7.33 5.00
C ILE A 225 3.90 -7.80 5.68
N VAL A 226 4.36 -9.02 5.41
CA VAL A 226 5.66 -9.52 5.85
C VAL A 226 6.80 -8.61 5.37
N LYS A 227 6.76 -8.14 4.12
CA LYS A 227 7.72 -7.15 3.59
C LYS A 227 7.70 -5.84 4.37
N SER A 228 6.51 -5.30 4.62
CA SER A 228 6.33 -4.08 5.41
C SER A 228 6.94 -4.23 6.81
N LYS A 229 6.64 -5.36 7.48
CA LYS A 229 7.15 -5.65 8.82
C LYS A 229 8.66 -5.92 8.86
N LEU A 230 9.21 -6.58 7.83
CA LEU A 230 10.66 -6.77 7.69
C LEU A 230 11.36 -5.43 7.53
N LEU A 231 10.82 -4.53 6.70
CA LEU A 231 11.35 -3.19 6.52
C LEU A 231 11.38 -2.40 7.83
N SER A 232 10.28 -2.41 8.61
CA SER A 232 10.24 -1.79 9.95
C SER A 232 11.27 -2.40 10.90
N THR A 233 11.47 -3.72 10.85
CA THR A 233 12.45 -4.42 11.67
C THR A 233 13.87 -3.97 11.33
N LEU A 234 14.20 -3.84 10.05
CA LEU A 234 15.50 -3.36 9.58
C LEU A 234 15.73 -1.88 9.97
N ALA A 235 14.74 -1.02 9.80
CA ALA A 235 14.82 0.40 10.17
C ALA A 235 15.11 0.61 11.67
N ASN A 236 14.47 -0.18 12.55
CA ASN A 236 14.68 -0.12 13.99
C ASN A 236 16.10 -0.50 14.42
N TYR A 237 16.83 -1.28 13.63
CA TYR A 237 18.24 -1.56 13.88
C TYR A 237 19.14 -0.41 13.42
N SER A 238 18.82 0.24 12.31
CA SER A 238 19.61 1.37 11.80
C SER A 238 19.55 2.60 12.72
N SER A 239 18.45 2.82 13.43
CA SER A 239 18.30 3.96 14.37
C SER A 239 19.05 3.80 15.69
N LYS A 240 19.43 2.57 16.09
CA LYS A 240 20.23 2.31 17.31
C LYS A 240 21.75 2.38 17.08
N GLY A 241 22.19 2.55 15.85
CA GLY A 241 23.60 2.59 15.46
C GLY A 241 24.21 3.99 15.32
N TYR A 242 23.47 5.04 15.70
CA TYR A 242 23.91 6.44 15.70
C TYR A 242 23.84 7.04 17.10
#